data_AF-A0A9X4GNG2-F1
#
_entry.id   AF-A0A9X4GNG2-F1
#
_cell.length_a   1.000
_cell.length_b   1.000
_cell.length_c   1.000
_cell.angle_alpha   90.00
_cell.angle_beta   90.00
_cell.angle_gamma   90.00
#
_symmetry.space_group_name_H-M   'P 1'
#
loop_
_entity.id
_entity.type
_entity.pdbx_description
1 polymer ?
#
loop_
_entity_poly.entity_id
_entity_poly.type
_entity_poly.pdbx_seq_one_letter_code
_entity_poly.pdbx_strand_id
1 'polypeptide(L)'
;MLKITSALFLSATLFSTASHAMGREQQWGSWFGTINVMELELNTDNSAGERLTLTCRDNQLVVGYSTADTAHAETPNGGQKTMGLNINAVHYQPGEAAFMALKNTNDDGRIEVTQMNEPLSHPFKAAGLHNALQDLTWEDCISH
;
A
#
# COMPACT_ATOMS: atom_id res chain seq x y z
N MET A 1 60.78 41.69 -12.80
CA MET A 1 60.54 40.24 -12.82
C MET A 1 59.46 39.92 -11.79
N LEU A 2 58.26 39.58 -12.26
CA LEU A 2 57.05 39.42 -11.44
C LEU A 2 56.96 37.96 -10.96
N LYS A 3 57.01 37.72 -9.64
CA LYS A 3 56.79 36.39 -9.06
C LYS A 3 55.29 36.10 -9.04
N ILE A 4 54.86 35.15 -9.86
CA ILE A 4 53.48 34.65 -9.88
C ILE A 4 53.35 33.60 -8.77
N THR A 5 52.75 33.98 -7.65
CA THR A 5 52.29 33.05 -6.62
C THR A 5 50.99 32.41 -7.08
N SER A 6 51.06 31.15 -7.50
CA SER A 6 49.90 30.35 -7.88
C SER A 6 49.19 29.85 -6.61
N ALA A 7 47.97 30.33 -6.36
CA ALA A 7 47.11 29.81 -5.29
C ALA A 7 46.20 28.72 -5.87
N LEU A 8 46.49 27.46 -5.54
CA LEU A 8 45.64 26.32 -5.85
C LEU A 8 44.47 26.30 -4.85
N PHE A 9 43.29 26.75 -5.29
CA PHE A 9 42.05 26.51 -4.57
C PHE A 9 41.55 25.10 -4.95
N LEU A 10 41.79 24.11 -4.08
CA LEU A 10 41.11 22.82 -4.14
C LEU A 10 39.71 22.99 -3.55
N SER A 11 38.72 23.20 -4.42
CA SER A 11 37.30 23.08 -4.06
C SER A 11 36.92 21.60 -4.00
N ALA A 12 37.05 20.97 -2.84
CA ALA A 12 36.46 19.65 -2.61
C ALA A 12 34.95 19.82 -2.43
N THR A 13 34.18 19.65 -3.51
CA THR A 13 32.73 19.48 -3.42
C THR A 13 32.45 18.12 -2.78
N LEU A 14 32.17 18.13 -1.47
CA LEU A 14 31.59 16.97 -0.78
C LEU A 14 30.17 16.79 -1.33
N PHE A 15 30.01 15.90 -2.31
CA PHE A 15 28.70 15.40 -2.67
C PHE A 15 28.20 14.54 -1.52
N SER A 16 27.48 15.16 -0.59
CA SER A 16 26.69 14.45 0.40
C SER A 16 25.67 13.60 -0.36
N THR A 17 25.96 12.31 -0.53
CA THR A 17 24.92 11.35 -0.88
C THR A 17 23.97 11.31 0.30
N ALA A 18 22.87 12.05 0.23
CA ALA A 18 21.77 11.84 1.14
C ALA A 18 21.38 10.35 0.99
N SER A 19 21.63 9.56 2.02
CA SER A 19 21.11 8.20 2.12
C SER A 19 19.62 8.33 2.37
N HIS A 20 18.83 8.49 1.31
CA HIS A 20 17.39 8.33 1.39
C HIS A 20 17.13 6.84 1.61
N ALA A 21 17.10 6.41 2.87
CA ALA A 21 16.44 5.18 3.28
C ALA A 21 14.93 5.38 3.14
N MET A 22 14.46 5.69 1.94
CA MET A 22 13.06 5.58 1.57
C MET A 22 12.92 4.16 1.02
N GLY A 23 12.15 3.31 1.73
CA GLY A 23 11.68 2.06 1.14
C GLY A 23 11.13 2.39 -0.25
N ARG A 24 11.62 1.69 -1.27
CA ARG A 24 11.27 2.01 -2.66
C ARG A 24 9.82 1.61 -2.83
N GLU A 25 8.91 2.58 -2.82
CA GLU A 25 7.50 2.37 -3.15
C GLU A 25 7.44 1.67 -4.52
N GLN A 26 6.86 0.47 -4.50
CA GLN A 26 6.70 -0.38 -5.67
C GLN A 26 5.32 -0.13 -6.26
N GLN A 27 5.17 -0.35 -7.57
CA GLN A 27 3.90 -0.16 -8.27
C GLN A 27 3.60 -1.37 -9.15
N TRP A 28 2.36 -1.84 -9.07
CA TRP A 28 1.80 -2.94 -9.85
C TRP A 28 0.45 -2.50 -10.42
N GLY A 29 0.47 -1.93 -11.63
CA GLY A 29 -0.76 -1.44 -12.26
C GLY A 29 -1.39 -0.29 -11.47
N SER A 30 -2.61 -0.54 -10.95
CA SER A 30 -3.35 0.41 -10.09
C SER A 30 -2.91 0.39 -8.63
N TRP A 31 -2.10 -0.59 -8.24
CA TRP A 31 -1.65 -0.80 -6.87
C TRP A 31 -0.25 -0.26 -6.65
N PHE A 32 0.00 0.26 -5.46
CA PHE A 32 1.31 0.77 -5.06
C PHE A 32 1.55 0.56 -3.56
N GLY A 33 2.81 0.52 -3.14
CA GLY A 33 3.15 0.42 -1.73
C GLY A 33 4.42 -0.38 -1.48
N THR A 34 4.47 -1.05 -0.33
CA THR A 34 5.67 -1.74 0.15
C THR A 34 5.33 -3.19 0.46
N ILE A 35 6.12 -4.10 -0.13
CA ILE A 35 6.12 -5.52 0.22
C ILE A 35 7.56 -5.90 0.57
N ASN A 36 7.79 -6.28 1.81
CA ASN A 36 9.05 -6.80 2.31
C ASN A 36 8.82 -7.75 3.51
N VAL A 37 9.90 -8.30 4.08
CA VAL A 37 9.85 -9.29 5.17
C VAL A 37 9.27 -8.75 6.48
N MET A 38 9.11 -7.43 6.61
CA MET A 38 8.61 -6.77 7.83
C MET A 38 7.26 -6.06 7.61
N GLU A 39 6.87 -5.84 6.35
CA GLU A 39 5.77 -4.96 6.03
C GLU A 39 5.13 -5.34 4.69
N LEU A 40 3.82 -5.54 4.74
CA LEU A 40 2.95 -5.54 3.58
C LEU A 40 1.96 -4.40 3.76
N GLU A 41 2.13 -3.36 2.94
CA GLU A 41 1.16 -2.29 2.77
C GLU A 41 0.93 -2.08 1.28
N LEU A 42 -0.32 -2.28 0.85
CA LEU A 42 -0.75 -2.07 -0.53
C LEU A 42 -1.88 -1.06 -0.58
N ASN A 43 -1.76 -0.10 -1.48
CA ASN A 43 -2.67 1.00 -1.64
C ASN A 43 -3.21 1.02 -3.08
N THR A 44 -4.46 1.45 -3.25
CA THR A 44 -5.02 1.80 -4.56
C THR A 44 -6.01 2.94 -4.38
N ASP A 45 -6.07 3.83 -5.37
CA ASP A 45 -7.08 4.88 -5.48
C ASP A 45 -8.13 4.51 -6.54
N ASN A 46 -9.37 4.91 -6.33
CA ASN A 46 -10.41 4.81 -7.35
C ASN A 46 -10.72 6.17 -8.00
N SER A 47 -11.57 6.18 -9.02
CA SER A 47 -11.93 7.40 -9.75
C SER A 47 -12.77 8.40 -8.93
N ALA A 48 -13.29 7.99 -7.78
CA ALA A 48 -14.01 8.87 -6.86
C ALA A 48 -13.07 9.59 -5.87
N GLY A 49 -11.75 9.36 -5.94
CA GLY A 49 -10.79 9.93 -5.01
C GLY A 49 -10.81 9.26 -3.63
N GLU A 50 -11.27 8.01 -3.58
CA GLU A 50 -11.23 7.16 -2.39
C GLU A 50 -9.98 6.26 -2.44
N ARG A 51 -9.45 5.90 -1.28
CA ARG A 51 -8.25 5.08 -1.07
C ARG A 51 -8.62 3.80 -0.32
N LEU A 52 -8.17 2.67 -0.84
CA LEU A 52 -8.12 1.39 -0.13
C LEU A 52 -6.67 1.11 0.26
N THR A 53 -6.45 0.75 1.53
CA THR A 53 -5.17 0.27 2.05
C THR A 53 -5.37 -1.15 2.58
N LEU A 54 -4.54 -2.08 2.13
CA LEU A 54 -4.43 -3.44 2.65
C LEU A 54 -3.13 -3.55 3.43
N THR A 55 -3.22 -3.91 4.71
CA THR A 55 -2.05 -4.10 5.56
C THR A 55 -2.10 -5.47 6.22
N CYS A 56 -0.95 -6.11 6.36
CA CYS A 56 -0.79 -7.27 7.23
C CYS A 56 -0.10 -6.82 8.53
N ARG A 57 -0.82 -6.86 9.64
CA ARG A 57 -0.33 -6.46 10.97
C ARG A 57 -1.09 -7.19 12.07
N ASP A 58 -0.48 -7.38 13.23
CA ASP A 58 -1.12 -8.02 14.40
C ASP A 58 -1.75 -9.38 14.05
N ASN A 59 -1.07 -10.18 13.24
CA ASN A 59 -1.51 -11.50 12.77
C ASN A 59 -2.82 -11.48 11.95
N GLN A 60 -3.15 -10.38 11.29
CA GLN A 60 -4.39 -10.23 10.52
C GLN A 60 -4.21 -9.37 9.27
N LEU A 61 -5.06 -9.64 8.27
CA LEU A 61 -5.31 -8.71 7.18
C LEU A 61 -6.20 -7.57 7.68
N VAL A 62 -5.75 -6.34 7.51
CA VAL A 62 -6.48 -5.12 7.87
C VAL A 62 -6.85 -4.36 6.61
N VAL A 63 -8.11 -3.92 6.56
CA VAL A 63 -8.65 -3.10 5.47
C VAL A 63 -8.82 -1.68 5.97
N GLY A 64 -7.99 -0.78 5.45
CA GLY A 64 -8.09 0.67 5.61
C GLY A 64 -8.89 1.29 4.47
N TYR A 65 -9.70 2.30 4.78
CA TYR A 65 -10.47 3.05 3.79
C TYR A 65 -10.47 4.53 4.16
N SER A 66 -10.20 5.38 3.17
CA SER A 66 -10.34 6.83 3.33
C SER A 66 -10.89 7.48 2.06
N THR A 67 -11.50 8.64 2.26
CA THR A 67 -11.96 9.55 1.21
C THR A 67 -11.12 10.83 1.29
N ALA A 68 -11.15 11.68 0.25
CA ALA A 68 -10.49 12.98 0.29
C ALA A 68 -10.87 13.82 1.54
N ASP A 69 -12.10 13.68 2.04
CA ASP A 69 -12.60 14.41 3.22
C ASP A 69 -12.12 13.79 4.56
N THR A 70 -11.65 12.55 4.54
CA THR A 70 -11.28 11.78 5.74
C THR A 70 -9.81 11.35 5.77
N ALA A 71 -9.00 11.75 4.79
CA ALA A 71 -7.58 11.39 4.64
C ALA A 71 -6.67 11.79 5.82
N HIS A 72 -7.19 12.51 6.83
CA HIS A 72 -6.47 12.92 8.05
C HIS A 72 -7.05 12.32 9.34
N ALA A 73 -8.08 11.48 9.24
CA ALA A 73 -8.61 10.76 10.39
C ALA A 73 -7.88 9.42 10.50
N GLU A 74 -6.77 9.40 11.25
CA GLU A 74 -6.23 8.15 11.78
C GLU A 74 -7.38 7.37 12.42
N THR A 75 -7.72 6.21 11.85
CA THR A 75 -8.77 5.35 12.41
C THR A 75 -8.40 5.05 13.87
N PRO A 76 -9.18 5.50 14.87
CA PRO A 76 -8.81 5.32 16.25
C PRO A 76 -8.74 3.82 16.58
N ASN A 77 -7.67 3.41 17.25
CA ASN A 77 -7.39 2.07 17.79
C ASN A 77 -8.43 1.53 18.80
N GLY A 78 -9.70 1.95 18.75
CA GLY A 78 -10.71 1.61 19.75
C GLY A 78 -12.12 1.36 19.20
N GLY A 79 -12.30 1.32 17.88
CA GLY A 79 -13.60 1.08 17.27
C GLY A 79 -13.47 0.65 15.82
N GLN A 80 -12.82 -0.49 15.57
CA GLN A 80 -12.91 -1.14 14.25
C GLN A 80 -14.38 -1.50 14.02
N LYS A 81 -15.12 -0.62 13.37
CA LYS A 81 -16.27 -1.05 12.58
C LYS A 81 -15.72 -2.14 11.64
N THR A 82 -16.35 -3.31 11.63
CA THR A 82 -15.92 -4.45 10.81
C THR A 82 -15.98 -4.06 9.34
N MET A 83 -14.84 -3.63 8.80
CA MET A 83 -14.69 -3.40 7.38
C MET A 83 -14.55 -4.76 6.71
N GLY A 84 -15.27 -4.97 5.61
CA GLY A 84 -15.13 -6.13 4.76
C GLY A 84 -14.79 -5.73 3.33
N LEU A 85 -14.69 -6.73 2.46
CA LEU A 85 -14.44 -6.53 1.04
C LEU A 85 -15.51 -7.25 0.23
N ASN A 86 -16.06 -6.58 -0.78
CA ASN A 86 -16.67 -7.28 -1.90
C ASN A 86 -15.62 -7.42 -2.98
N ILE A 87 -15.33 -8.66 -3.39
CA ILE A 87 -14.40 -8.97 -4.48
C ILE A 87 -15.23 -9.67 -5.56
N ASN A 88 -15.38 -9.03 -6.72
CA ASN A 88 -16.25 -9.51 -7.80
C ASN A 88 -17.68 -9.89 -7.32
N ALA A 89 -18.26 -9.03 -6.47
CA ALA A 89 -19.58 -9.18 -5.85
C ALA A 89 -19.73 -10.33 -4.83
N VAL A 90 -18.62 -10.98 -4.42
CA VAL A 90 -18.61 -11.91 -3.28
C VAL A 90 -18.07 -11.20 -2.05
N HIS A 91 -18.81 -11.28 -0.95
CA HIS A 91 -18.44 -10.64 0.30
C HIS A 91 -17.46 -11.49 1.13
N TYR A 92 -16.42 -10.85 1.65
CA TYR A 92 -15.41 -11.42 2.51
C TYR A 92 -15.16 -10.56 3.74
N GLN A 93 -15.04 -11.20 4.89
CA GLN A 93 -14.42 -10.60 6.07
C GLN A 93 -12.88 -10.69 5.93
N PRO A 94 -12.11 -9.73 6.49
CA PRO A 94 -10.65 -9.79 6.44
C PRO A 94 -10.14 -11.07 7.12
N GLY A 95 -9.25 -11.78 6.42
CA GLY A 95 -8.76 -13.09 6.82
C GLY A 95 -8.23 -13.87 5.61
N GLU A 96 -7.86 -15.13 5.81
CA GLU A 96 -7.26 -15.98 4.79
C GLU A 96 -8.11 -16.07 3.51
N ALA A 97 -9.43 -16.24 3.64
CA ALA A 97 -10.33 -16.32 2.48
C ALA A 97 -10.33 -15.03 1.65
N ALA A 98 -10.31 -13.86 2.31
CA ALA A 98 -10.19 -12.57 1.62
C ALA A 98 -8.82 -12.40 0.97
N PHE A 99 -7.75 -12.76 1.68
CA PHE A 99 -6.38 -12.71 1.16
C PHE A 99 -6.24 -13.56 -0.11
N MET A 100 -6.74 -14.80 -0.07
CA MET A 100 -6.70 -15.70 -1.21
C MET A 100 -7.60 -15.22 -2.35
N ALA A 101 -8.76 -14.62 -2.07
CA ALA A 101 -9.59 -14.01 -3.09
C ALA A 101 -8.89 -12.82 -3.77
N LEU A 102 -8.29 -11.91 -3.00
CA LEU A 102 -7.49 -10.79 -3.50
C LEU A 102 -6.35 -11.27 -4.39
N LYS A 103 -5.56 -12.24 -3.91
CA LYS A 103 -4.44 -12.84 -4.63
C LYS A 103 -4.86 -13.47 -5.97
N ASN A 104 -6.05 -14.07 -6.04
CA ASN A 104 -6.56 -14.73 -7.24
C ASN A 104 -7.45 -13.82 -8.11
N THR A 105 -7.57 -12.53 -7.78
CA THR A 105 -8.37 -11.59 -8.58
C THR A 105 -7.60 -11.21 -9.85
N ASN A 106 -8.27 -11.28 -11.00
CA ASN A 106 -7.70 -10.88 -12.29
C ASN A 106 -7.73 -9.35 -12.48
N ASP A 107 -7.07 -8.85 -13.53
CA ASP A 107 -6.93 -7.40 -13.75
C ASP A 107 -8.26 -6.66 -13.99
N ASP A 108 -9.26 -7.36 -14.54
CA ASP A 108 -10.62 -6.82 -14.75
C ASP A 108 -11.48 -6.85 -13.47
N GLY A 109 -10.95 -7.41 -12.39
CA GLY A 109 -11.64 -7.56 -11.12
C GLY A 109 -11.99 -6.23 -10.46
N ARG A 110 -13.04 -6.26 -9.65
CA ARG A 110 -13.56 -5.10 -8.91
C ARG A 110 -13.56 -5.40 -7.43
N ILE A 111 -13.10 -4.43 -6.66
CA ILE A 111 -13.04 -4.50 -5.20
C ILE A 111 -13.82 -3.33 -4.62
N GLU A 112 -14.67 -3.58 -3.63
CA GLU A 112 -15.37 -2.53 -2.89
C GLU A 112 -15.12 -2.74 -1.40
N VAL A 113 -14.89 -1.65 -0.66
CA VAL A 113 -14.90 -1.70 0.79
C VAL A 113 -16.34 -1.74 1.25
N THR A 114 -16.61 -2.58 2.24
CA THR A 114 -17.94 -2.70 2.85
C THR A 114 -17.87 -2.39 4.34
N GLN A 115 -18.98 -1.95 4.90
CA GLN A 115 -19.17 -1.78 6.33
C GLN A 115 -20.52 -2.40 6.70
N MET A 116 -20.53 -3.29 7.71
CA MET A 116 -21.74 -4.04 8.07
C MET A 116 -22.37 -4.79 6.86
N ASN A 117 -21.52 -5.32 5.98
CA ASN A 117 -21.86 -6.03 4.73
C ASN A 117 -22.49 -5.18 3.61
N GLU A 118 -22.59 -3.86 3.78
CA GLU A 118 -23.06 -2.96 2.74
C GLU A 118 -21.88 -2.24 2.06
N PRO A 119 -21.91 -2.03 0.72
CA PRO A 119 -20.89 -1.24 0.03
C PRO A 119 -20.75 0.16 0.64
N LEU A 120 -19.52 0.49 1.03
CA LEU A 120 -19.14 1.80 1.57
C LEU A 120 -18.44 2.66 0.52
N SER A 121 -17.74 2.02 -0.43
CA SER A 121 -16.91 2.69 -1.43
C SER A 121 -17.47 2.53 -2.85
N HIS A 122 -16.98 3.37 -3.75
CA HIS A 122 -17.01 3.08 -5.17
C HIS A 122 -16.01 1.94 -5.50
N PRO A 123 -16.18 1.24 -6.63
CA PRO A 123 -15.29 0.14 -7.00
C PRO A 123 -13.87 0.57 -7.32
N PHE A 124 -12.91 -0.13 -6.73
CA PHE A 124 -11.49 -0.11 -7.06
C PHE A 124 -11.16 -1.13 -8.16
N LYS A 125 -10.11 -0.85 -8.94
CA LYS A 125 -9.60 -1.77 -9.96
C LYS A 125 -8.64 -2.78 -9.33
N ALA A 126 -8.73 -4.04 -9.73
CA ALA A 126 -7.78 -5.07 -9.30
C ALA A 126 -6.53 -5.16 -10.18
N ALA A 127 -6.44 -4.40 -11.28
CA ALA A 127 -5.32 -4.41 -12.22
C ALA A 127 -3.95 -4.32 -11.53
N GLY A 128 -3.16 -5.40 -11.60
CA GLY A 128 -1.84 -5.56 -10.99
C GLY A 128 -1.81 -6.15 -9.58
N LEU A 129 -2.96 -6.34 -8.92
CA LEU A 129 -3.04 -6.92 -7.57
C LEU A 129 -2.51 -8.35 -7.51
N HIS A 130 -2.84 -9.18 -8.51
CA HIS A 130 -2.32 -10.54 -8.61
C HIS A 130 -0.79 -10.54 -8.58
N ASN A 131 -0.17 -9.68 -9.40
CA ASN A 131 1.29 -9.59 -9.48
C ASN A 131 1.92 -9.07 -8.18
N ALA A 132 1.23 -8.19 -7.45
CA ALA A 132 1.69 -7.73 -6.15
C ALA A 132 1.69 -8.87 -5.10
N LEU A 133 0.70 -9.76 -5.14
CA LEU A 133 0.48 -10.80 -4.12
C LEU A 133 0.95 -12.21 -4.53
N GLN A 134 1.37 -12.42 -5.77
CA GLN A 134 1.60 -13.77 -6.34
C GLN A 134 2.59 -14.61 -5.53
N ASP A 135 3.62 -13.99 -4.97
CA ASP A 135 4.71 -14.65 -4.25
C ASP A 135 4.47 -14.71 -2.74
N LEU A 136 3.37 -14.14 -2.25
CA LEU A 136 3.03 -14.05 -0.82
C LEU A 136 2.02 -15.13 -0.41
N THR A 137 2.25 -15.74 0.74
CA THR A 137 1.33 -16.69 1.38
C THR A 137 0.50 -16.00 2.46
N TRP A 138 -0.53 -16.70 2.96
CA TRP A 138 -1.27 -16.21 4.12
C TRP A 138 -0.38 -16.18 5.36
N GLU A 139 0.51 -17.17 5.52
CA GLU A 139 1.51 -17.24 6.58
C GLU A 139 2.45 -16.03 6.57
N ASP A 140 2.87 -15.57 5.39
CA ASP A 140 3.65 -14.33 5.27
C ASP A 140 2.88 -13.13 5.83
N CYS A 141 1.55 -13.05 5.61
CA CYS A 141 0.72 -11.98 6.16
C CYS A 141 0.60 -12.03 7.70
N ILE A 142 0.46 -13.20 8.31
CA ILE A 142 0.14 -13.32 9.74
C ILE A 142 1.34 -13.57 10.66
N SER A 143 2.54 -13.72 10.11
CA SER A 143 3.75 -14.03 10.87
C SER A 143 4.50 -12.79 11.41
N HIS A 144 3.89 -11.61 11.31
CA HIS A 144 4.43 -10.32 11.73
C HIS A 144 3.89 -9.85 13.10
#